data_AF-A0A538P510-F1
#
_entry.id   AF-A0A538P510-F1
#
_cell.length_a   1.000
_cell.length_b   1.000
_cell.length_c   1.000
_cell.angle_alpha   90.00
_cell.angle_beta   90.00
_cell.angle_gamma   90.00
#
_symmetry.space_group_name_H-M   'P 1'
#
loop_
_entity.id
_entity.type
_entity.pdbx_description
1 polymer ?
#
loop_
_entity_poly.entity_id
_entity_poly.type
_entity_poly.pdbx_seq_one_letter_code
_entity_poly.pdbx_strand_id
1 'polypeptide(L)'
;MRVTCLVPGEVLEVLDDSVKVNHIINGFKNDPFDVVRREGLRALLRVCVDRYYSVGQYSNVVAMLHQATLSDPKDDWSYNRLAWIQATCPDGSVRNGHDAVAAASKACELTEWKTWQYIDTLAAAYAEAGDFKRAIEFQQQALRSGNPSESEQKAMRERVALFKDSQPFRENSDKP
;
A
#
# COMPACT_ATOMS: atom_id res chain seq x y z
N MET A 1 -22.64 16.07 19.23
CA MET A 1 -21.69 14.98 18.93
C MET A 1 -20.69 15.53 17.91
N ARG A 2 -19.45 15.86 18.31
CA ARG A 2 -18.44 16.40 17.39
C ARG A 2 -17.72 15.22 16.74
N VAL A 3 -17.89 15.07 15.43
CA VAL A 3 -17.14 14.10 14.62
C VAL A 3 -15.79 14.75 14.31
N THR A 4 -14.78 14.47 15.14
CA THR A 4 -13.38 14.80 14.83
C THR A 4 -12.76 13.59 14.15
N CYS A 5 -13.00 13.45 12.85
CA CYS A 5 -12.41 12.40 12.02
C CYS A 5 -11.33 12.90 11.04
N LEU A 6 -10.87 14.15 11.19
CA LEU A 6 -9.84 14.72 10.30
C LEU A 6 -8.64 15.21 11.12
N VAL A 7 -7.45 14.79 10.67
CA VAL A 7 -6.17 15.12 11.27
C VAL A 7 -5.92 16.63 11.12
N PRO A 8 -5.46 17.36 12.15
CA PRO A 8 -5.47 18.84 12.16
C PRO A 8 -4.70 19.55 11.03
N GLY A 9 -3.82 18.86 10.32
CA GLY A 9 -3.01 19.42 9.22
C GLY A 9 -3.71 19.44 7.85
N GLU A 10 -4.61 18.49 7.57
CA GLU A 10 -5.29 18.39 6.26
C GLU A 10 -6.52 19.30 6.15
N VAL A 11 -7.05 19.74 7.29
CA VAL A 11 -8.28 20.56 7.36
C VAL A 11 -8.05 21.96 6.76
N LEU A 12 -6.84 22.53 6.89
CA LEU A 12 -6.56 23.89 6.40
C LEU A 12 -6.48 23.96 4.87
N GLU A 13 -5.83 23.00 4.20
CA GLU A 13 -5.74 22.99 2.73
C GLU A 13 -7.09 22.67 2.06
N VAL A 14 -7.93 21.86 2.70
CA VAL A 14 -9.25 21.49 2.16
C VAL A 14 -10.24 22.66 2.23
N LEU A 15 -10.11 23.54 3.22
CA LEU A 15 -11.01 24.69 3.40
C LEU A 15 -10.75 25.83 2.41
N ASP A 16 -9.55 25.92 1.83
CA ASP A 16 -9.19 26.92 0.82
C ASP A 16 -9.71 26.57 -0.60
N ASP A 17 -10.08 25.31 -0.83
CA ASP A 17 -10.61 24.82 -2.11
C ASP A 17 -12.13 24.64 -2.02
N SER A 18 -12.86 25.70 -2.34
CA SER A 18 -14.34 25.72 -2.33
C SER A 18 -14.97 24.61 -3.20
N VAL A 19 -14.27 24.09 -4.20
CA VAL A 19 -14.75 22.98 -5.04
C VAL A 19 -14.68 21.66 -4.26
N LYS A 20 -13.56 21.41 -3.57
CA LYS A 20 -13.41 20.23 -2.70
C LYS A 20 -14.40 20.25 -1.54
N VAL A 21 -14.58 21.40 -0.89
CA VAL A 21 -15.57 21.55 0.20
C VAL A 21 -16.99 21.25 -0.30
N ASN A 22 -17.39 21.82 -1.43
CA ASN A 22 -18.71 21.57 -1.99
C ASN A 22 -18.91 20.11 -2.43
N HIS A 23 -17.87 19.48 -2.98
CA HIS A 23 -17.90 18.06 -3.31
C HIS A 23 -18.12 17.18 -2.06
N ILE A 24 -17.39 17.47 -0.98
CA ILE A 24 -17.53 16.76 0.31
C ILE A 24 -18.93 16.96 0.90
N ILE A 25 -19.43 18.20 0.92
CA ILE A 25 -20.78 18.53 1.43
C ILE A 25 -21.86 17.79 0.63
N ASN A 26 -21.75 17.77 -0.70
CA ASN A 26 -22.70 17.07 -1.53
C ASN A 26 -22.62 15.55 -1.34
N GLY A 27 -21.41 15.00 -1.15
CA GLY A 27 -21.22 13.60 -0.77
C GLY A 27 -21.92 13.24 0.54
N PHE A 28 -21.71 14.03 1.59
CA PHE A 28 -22.38 13.83 2.89
C PHE A 28 -23.90 13.96 2.80
N LYS A 29 -24.44 14.86 1.96
CA LYS A 29 -25.88 14.99 1.76
C LYS A 29 -26.48 13.78 1.05
N ASN A 30 -25.76 13.21 0.09
CA ASN A 30 -26.23 12.08 -0.70
C ASN A 30 -26.17 10.76 0.10
N ASP A 31 -25.09 10.56 0.86
CA ASP A 31 -24.91 9.37 1.70
C ASP A 31 -24.13 9.71 2.99
N PRO A 32 -24.83 10.09 4.07
CA PRO A 32 -24.21 10.49 5.32
C PRO A 32 -23.34 9.41 5.99
N PHE A 33 -23.51 8.15 5.58
CA PHE A 33 -22.81 7.00 6.16
C PHE A 33 -21.78 6.37 5.21
N ASP A 34 -21.52 6.94 4.02
CA ASP A 34 -20.54 6.41 3.07
C ASP A 34 -19.16 6.25 3.71
N VAL A 35 -18.66 7.31 4.35
CA VAL A 35 -17.36 7.31 5.04
C VAL A 35 -17.31 6.23 6.12
N VAL A 36 -18.37 6.08 6.90
CA VAL A 36 -18.43 5.07 7.98
C VAL A 36 -18.43 3.65 7.40
N ARG A 37 -19.18 3.41 6.32
CA ARG A 37 -19.21 2.11 5.64
C ARG A 37 -17.85 1.77 5.02
N ARG A 38 -17.22 2.72 4.33
CA ARG A 38 -15.91 2.53 3.68
C ARG A 38 -14.80 2.33 4.70
N GLU A 39 -14.64 3.25 5.65
CA GLU A 39 -13.56 3.19 6.64
C GLU A 39 -13.75 2.03 7.63
N GLY A 40 -14.99 1.72 8.03
CA GLY A 40 -15.30 0.57 8.88
C GLY A 40 -14.94 -0.75 8.20
N LEU A 41 -15.28 -0.91 6.92
CA LEU A 41 -14.92 -2.09 6.14
C LEU A 41 -13.41 -2.20 5.97
N ARG A 42 -12.71 -1.08 5.73
CA ARG A 42 -11.25 -1.02 5.60
C ARG A 42 -10.54 -1.46 6.88
N ALA A 43 -11.03 -1.03 8.04
CA ALA A 43 -10.48 -1.45 9.34
C ALA A 43 -10.65 -2.96 9.57
N LEU A 44 -11.82 -3.51 9.26
CA LEU A 44 -12.07 -4.96 9.35
C LEU A 44 -11.18 -5.76 8.39
N LEU A 45 -11.07 -5.28 7.14
CA LEU A 45 -10.22 -5.89 6.12
C LEU A 45 -8.76 -5.98 6.59
N ARG A 46 -8.21 -4.90 7.17
CA ARG A 46 -6.84 -4.85 7.71
C ARG A 46 -6.61 -5.95 8.75
N VAL A 47 -7.49 -6.04 9.74
CA VAL A 47 -7.39 -7.04 10.81
C VAL A 47 -7.48 -8.46 10.25
N CYS A 48 -8.41 -8.73 9.33
CA CYS A 48 -8.53 -10.04 8.71
C CYS A 48 -7.31 -10.41 7.88
N VAL A 49 -6.79 -9.47 7.08
CA VAL A 49 -5.58 -9.65 6.27
C VAL A 49 -4.38 -9.99 7.16
N ASP A 50 -4.16 -9.25 8.24
CA ASP A 50 -3.06 -9.52 9.17
C ASP A 50 -3.23 -10.87 9.88
N ARG A 51 -4.47 -11.21 10.25
CA ARG A 51 -4.76 -12.52 10.85
C ARG A 51 -4.46 -13.66 9.89
N TYR A 52 -4.97 -13.62 8.66
CA TYR A 52 -4.70 -14.65 7.65
C TYR A 52 -3.22 -14.74 7.29
N TYR A 53 -2.53 -13.60 7.22
CA TYR A 53 -1.09 -13.55 6.98
C TYR A 53 -0.30 -14.25 8.11
N SER A 54 -0.61 -13.96 9.38
CA SER A 54 0.07 -14.57 10.53
C SER A 54 -0.16 -16.08 10.67
N VAL A 55 -1.29 -16.61 10.18
CA VAL A 55 -1.56 -18.06 10.16
C VAL A 55 -1.08 -18.73 8.86
N GLY A 56 -0.35 -18.02 8.00
CA GLY A 56 0.21 -18.55 6.76
C GLY A 56 -0.81 -18.81 5.64
N GLN A 57 -2.03 -18.30 5.76
CA GLN A 57 -3.08 -18.46 4.74
C GLN A 57 -2.97 -17.38 3.67
N TYR A 58 -1.83 -17.32 2.98
CA TYR A 58 -1.50 -16.24 2.03
C TYR A 58 -2.46 -16.17 0.83
N SER A 59 -2.95 -17.31 0.34
CA SER A 59 -3.93 -17.37 -0.75
C SER A 59 -5.25 -16.67 -0.39
N ASN A 60 -5.72 -16.84 0.86
CA ASN A 60 -6.89 -16.14 1.38
C ASN A 60 -6.64 -14.62 1.44
N VAL A 61 -5.43 -14.21 1.82
CA VAL A 61 -5.07 -12.79 1.84
C VAL A 61 -5.12 -12.18 0.44
N VAL A 62 -4.51 -12.84 -0.56
CA VAL A 62 -4.54 -12.38 -1.95
C VAL A 62 -5.98 -12.30 -2.47
N ALA A 63 -6.80 -13.31 -2.22
CA ALA A 63 -8.20 -13.33 -2.63
C ALA A 63 -9.00 -12.18 -2.00
N MET A 64 -8.83 -11.93 -0.70
CA MET A 64 -9.51 -10.84 0.01
C MET A 64 -9.10 -9.46 -0.52
N LEU A 65 -7.80 -9.22 -0.70
CA LEU A 65 -7.29 -7.95 -1.21
C LEU A 65 -7.71 -7.72 -2.66
N HIS A 66 -7.70 -8.76 -3.49
CA HIS A 66 -8.22 -8.66 -4.85
C HIS A 66 -9.70 -8.25 -4.87
N GLN A 67 -10.55 -8.90 -4.06
CA GLN A 67 -11.95 -8.50 -3.92
C GLN A 67 -12.13 -7.07 -3.39
N ALA A 68 -11.26 -6.62 -2.47
CA ALA A 68 -11.27 -5.26 -1.98
C ALA A 68 -10.96 -4.25 -3.10
N THR A 69 -9.95 -4.50 -3.94
CA THR A 69 -9.62 -3.63 -5.08
C THR A 69 -10.72 -3.56 -6.14
N LEU A 70 -11.52 -4.63 -6.30
CA LEU A 70 -12.70 -4.61 -7.17
C LEU A 70 -13.85 -3.82 -6.57
N SER A 71 -14.00 -3.86 -5.25
CA SER A 71 -15.10 -3.22 -4.52
C SER A 71 -14.88 -1.71 -4.36
N ASP A 72 -13.64 -1.30 -4.06
CA ASP A 72 -13.23 0.10 -4.01
C ASP A 72 -11.94 0.31 -4.83
N PRO A 73 -12.07 0.68 -6.11
CA PRO A 73 -10.92 0.97 -6.98
C PRO A 73 -10.07 2.19 -6.55
N LYS A 74 -10.49 2.92 -5.50
CA LYS A 74 -9.74 4.03 -4.91
C LYS A 74 -9.03 3.64 -3.61
N ASP A 75 -9.12 2.38 -3.17
CA ASP A 75 -8.44 1.88 -1.98
C ASP A 75 -6.95 1.60 -2.27
N ASP A 76 -6.14 2.65 -2.17
CA ASP A 76 -4.68 2.63 -2.34
C ASP A 76 -3.99 1.59 -1.43
N TRP A 77 -4.49 1.42 -0.21
CA TRP A 77 -3.94 0.48 0.78
C TRP A 77 -4.09 -0.96 0.33
N SER A 78 -5.25 -1.35 -0.20
CA SER A 78 -5.48 -2.72 -0.69
C SER A 78 -4.61 -3.06 -1.88
N TYR A 79 -4.44 -2.12 -2.82
CA TYR A 79 -3.50 -2.27 -3.93
C TYR A 79 -2.06 -2.45 -3.44
N ASN A 80 -1.61 -1.61 -2.50
CA ASN A 80 -0.27 -1.71 -1.94
C ASN A 80 -0.05 -3.04 -1.22
N ARG A 81 -1.00 -3.46 -0.37
CA ARG A 81 -0.87 -4.70 0.40
C ARG A 81 -0.91 -5.94 -0.51
N LEU A 82 -1.71 -5.92 -1.57
CA LEU A 82 -1.77 -6.97 -2.57
C LEU A 82 -0.40 -7.11 -3.26
N ALA A 83 0.15 -5.98 -3.72
CA ALA A 83 1.46 -5.94 -4.36
C ALA A 83 2.57 -6.45 -3.45
N TRP A 84 2.60 -6.03 -2.18
CA TRP A 84 3.60 -6.47 -1.21
C TRP A 84 3.63 -7.98 -1.05
N ILE A 85 2.45 -8.62 -0.93
CA ILE A 85 2.34 -10.07 -0.77
C ILE A 85 2.76 -10.79 -2.05
N GLN A 86 2.26 -10.34 -3.21
CA GLN A 86 2.63 -10.93 -4.49
C GLN A 86 4.12 -10.74 -4.85
N ALA A 87 4.80 -9.76 -4.25
CA ALA A 87 6.23 -9.52 -4.45
C ALA A 87 7.11 -10.27 -3.45
N THR A 88 6.74 -10.31 -2.17
CA THR A 88 7.68 -10.62 -1.07
C THR A 88 7.31 -11.84 -0.24
N CYS A 89 6.10 -12.39 -0.41
CA CYS A 89 5.61 -13.49 0.42
C CYS A 89 6.58 -14.68 0.42
N PRO A 90 6.85 -15.33 1.58
CA PRO A 90 7.71 -16.52 1.64
C PRO A 90 7.14 -17.69 0.83
N ASP A 91 5.81 -17.84 0.78
CA ASP A 91 5.14 -18.83 -0.05
C ASP A 91 5.16 -18.41 -1.54
N GLY A 92 5.83 -19.22 -2.36
CA GLY A 92 5.94 -18.95 -3.79
C GLY A 92 4.67 -19.16 -4.59
N SER A 93 3.66 -19.85 -4.04
CA SER A 93 2.41 -20.11 -4.74
C SER A 93 1.57 -18.86 -4.98
N VAL A 94 1.76 -17.82 -4.17
CA VAL A 94 1.05 -16.55 -4.28
C VAL A 94 1.88 -15.42 -4.87
N ARG A 95 3.16 -15.67 -5.16
CA ARG A 95 4.03 -14.67 -5.76
C ARG A 95 3.74 -14.50 -7.24
N ASN A 96 3.64 -13.26 -7.68
CA ASN A 96 3.46 -12.89 -9.08
C ASN A 96 3.98 -11.46 -9.30
N GLY A 97 5.21 -11.35 -9.81
CA GLY A 97 5.87 -10.06 -10.01
C GLY A 97 5.14 -9.13 -10.97
N HIS A 98 4.53 -9.67 -12.03
CA HIS A 98 3.79 -8.86 -13.01
C HIS A 98 2.56 -8.20 -12.37
N ASP A 99 1.74 -8.98 -11.66
CA ASP A 99 0.55 -8.47 -10.99
C ASP A 99 0.93 -7.55 -9.83
N ALA A 100 2.02 -7.85 -9.12
CA ALA A 100 2.56 -7.00 -8.07
C ALA A 100 2.96 -5.61 -8.60
N VAL A 101 3.62 -5.53 -9.77
CA VAL A 101 4.00 -4.25 -10.38
C VAL A 101 2.76 -3.44 -10.75
N ALA A 102 1.74 -4.09 -11.32
CA ALA A 102 0.48 -3.42 -11.67
C ALA A 102 -0.22 -2.85 -10.43
N ALA A 103 -0.36 -3.66 -9.37
CA ALA A 103 -0.99 -3.24 -8.13
C ALA A 103 -0.19 -2.13 -7.41
N ALA A 104 1.13 -2.24 -7.30
CA ALA A 104 1.97 -1.23 -6.67
C ALA A 104 1.97 0.10 -7.44
N SER A 105 1.99 0.03 -8.78
CA SER A 105 1.91 1.22 -9.63
C SER A 105 0.59 1.93 -9.42
N LYS A 106 -0.52 1.18 -9.34
CA LYS A 106 -1.84 1.74 -9.05
C LYS A 106 -1.90 2.44 -7.67
N ALA A 107 -1.31 1.84 -6.64
CA ALA A 107 -1.22 2.45 -5.32
C ALA A 107 -0.41 3.77 -5.33
N CYS A 108 0.71 3.80 -6.06
CA CYS A 108 1.52 5.01 -6.25
C CYS A 108 0.73 6.10 -6.98
N GLU A 109 0.02 5.75 -8.07
CA GLU A 109 -0.83 6.71 -8.80
C GLU A 109 -1.94 7.29 -7.93
N LEU A 110 -2.64 6.46 -7.14
CA LEU A 110 -3.73 6.90 -6.26
C LEU A 110 -3.24 7.85 -5.16
N THR A 111 -1.99 7.76 -4.77
CA THR A 111 -1.35 8.67 -3.79
C THR A 111 -0.57 9.80 -4.43
N GLU A 112 -0.67 9.96 -5.76
CA GLU A 112 0.11 10.93 -6.53
C GLU A 112 1.62 10.81 -6.26
N TRP A 113 2.11 9.60 -6.00
CA TRP A 113 3.51 9.30 -5.69
C TRP A 113 4.04 9.98 -4.41
N LYS A 114 3.16 10.39 -3.50
CA LYS A 114 3.53 11.06 -2.23
C LYS A 114 3.82 10.09 -1.08
N THR A 115 3.38 8.84 -1.18
CA THR A 115 3.56 7.83 -0.14
C THR A 115 4.79 6.96 -0.43
N TRP A 116 5.91 7.25 0.24
CA TRP A 116 7.19 6.57 -0.01
C TRP A 116 7.13 5.05 0.25
N GLN A 117 6.28 4.59 1.17
CA GLN A 117 6.07 3.16 1.45
C GLN A 117 5.52 2.40 0.23
N TYR A 118 4.75 3.08 -0.63
CA TYR A 118 4.19 2.46 -1.82
C TYR A 118 5.22 2.38 -2.93
N ILE A 119 6.13 3.35 -2.98
CA ILE A 119 7.31 3.31 -3.86
C ILE A 119 8.28 2.20 -3.43
N ASP A 120 8.46 1.99 -2.12
CA ASP A 120 9.23 0.86 -1.56
C ASP A 120 8.62 -0.49 -1.99
N THR A 121 7.29 -0.61 -1.95
CA THR A 121 6.58 -1.80 -2.41
C THR A 121 6.73 -2.00 -3.93
N LEU A 122 6.66 -0.92 -4.71
CA LEU A 122 6.89 -0.96 -6.16
C LEU A 122 8.31 -1.45 -6.50
N ALA A 123 9.31 -1.02 -5.73
CA ALA A 123 10.68 -1.51 -5.89
C ALA A 123 10.77 -3.03 -5.68
N ALA A 124 10.15 -3.54 -4.61
CA ALA A 124 10.10 -4.99 -4.35
C ALA A 124 9.36 -5.75 -5.47
N ALA A 125 8.28 -5.19 -6.00
CA ALA A 125 7.52 -5.78 -7.10
C ALA A 125 8.34 -5.88 -8.40
N TYR A 126 9.11 -4.83 -8.75
CA TYR A 126 10.02 -4.89 -9.90
C TYR A 126 11.12 -5.92 -9.72
N ALA A 127 11.66 -6.07 -8.50
CA ALA A 127 12.63 -7.11 -8.21
C ALA A 127 12.04 -8.52 -8.40
N GLU A 128 10.79 -8.75 -7.97
CA GLU A 128 10.11 -10.02 -8.21
C GLU A 128 9.84 -10.28 -9.69
N ALA A 129 9.56 -9.24 -10.47
CA ALA A 129 9.41 -9.34 -11.92
C ALA A 129 10.76 -9.54 -12.65
N GLY A 130 11.89 -9.52 -11.94
CA GLY A 130 13.24 -9.65 -12.50
C GLY A 130 13.83 -8.36 -13.08
N ASP A 131 13.13 -7.23 -12.98
CA ASP A 131 13.66 -5.92 -13.39
C ASP A 131 14.38 -5.24 -12.22
N PHE A 132 15.56 -5.77 -11.90
CA PHE A 132 16.38 -5.27 -10.80
C PHE A 132 16.87 -3.83 -11.01
N LYS A 133 16.98 -3.38 -12.26
CA LYS A 133 17.35 -2.01 -12.58
C LYS A 133 16.30 -1.04 -12.05
N ARG A 134 15.03 -1.24 -12.42
CA ARG A 134 13.92 -0.42 -11.91
C ARG A 134 13.72 -0.60 -10.41
N ALA A 135 13.91 -1.81 -9.89
CA ALA A 135 13.84 -2.05 -8.45
C ALA A 135 14.81 -1.14 -7.67
N ILE A 136 16.08 -1.05 -8.08
CA ILE A 136 17.06 -0.17 -7.44
C ILE A 136 16.68 1.31 -7.59
N GLU A 137 16.22 1.74 -8.76
CA GLU A 137 15.81 3.13 -9.02
C GLU A 137 14.67 3.56 -8.08
N PHE A 138 13.60 2.75 -7.98
CA PHE A 138 12.46 3.05 -7.11
C PHE A 138 12.82 2.92 -5.62
N GLN A 139 13.64 1.96 -5.23
CA GLN A 139 14.08 1.82 -3.85
C GLN A 139 14.86 3.05 -3.37
N GLN A 140 15.71 3.60 -4.25
CA GLN A 140 16.43 4.84 -3.98
C GLN A 140 15.51 6.07 -4.02
N GLN A 141 14.49 6.08 -4.88
CA GLN A 141 13.48 7.13 -4.87
C GLN A 141 12.74 7.16 -3.53
N ALA A 142 12.28 6.00 -3.04
CA ALA A 142 11.59 5.89 -1.76
C ALA A 142 12.44 6.41 -0.58
N LEU A 143 13.76 6.16 -0.60
CA LEU A 143 14.71 6.70 0.37
C LEU A 143 14.83 8.24 0.34
N ARG A 144 14.53 8.88 -0.80
CA ARG A 144 14.62 10.35 -0.99
C ARG A 144 13.30 11.06 -0.80
N SER A 145 12.18 10.42 -1.13
CA SER A 145 10.86 11.05 -1.23
C SER A 145 10.13 11.18 0.10
N GLY A 146 10.60 10.50 1.15
CA GLY A 146 10.01 10.54 2.48
C GLY A 146 11.03 10.79 3.58
N ASN A 147 10.59 10.66 4.83
CA ASN A 147 11.46 10.67 6.00
C ASN A 147 11.35 9.34 6.76
N PRO A 148 11.72 8.19 6.13
CA PRO A 148 11.72 6.89 6.79
C PRO A 148 12.59 6.92 8.05
N SER A 149 12.17 6.20 9.08
CA SER A 149 12.96 6.01 10.30
C SER A 149 14.31 5.34 10.00
N GLU A 150 15.27 5.43 10.93
CA GLU A 150 16.58 4.81 10.73
C GLU A 150 16.51 3.29 10.47
N SER A 151 15.58 2.60 11.13
CA SER A 151 15.35 1.16 10.93
C SER A 151 14.77 0.87 9.55
N GLU A 152 13.80 1.64 9.08
CA GLU A 152 13.24 1.52 7.73
C GLU A 152 14.31 1.81 6.67
N GLN A 153 15.08 2.89 6.84
CA GLN A 153 16.18 3.22 5.93
C GLN A 153 17.23 2.10 5.86
N LYS A 154 17.54 1.47 7.00
CA LYS A 154 18.44 0.32 7.05
C LYS A 154 17.88 -0.85 6.24
N ALA A 155 16.62 -1.23 6.47
CA ALA A 155 15.97 -2.30 5.72
C ALA A 155 15.91 -2.01 4.20
N MET A 156 15.61 -0.77 3.82
CA MET A 156 15.61 -0.33 2.42
C MET A 156 16.99 -0.42 1.78
N ARG A 157 18.06 -0.04 2.49
CA ARG A 157 19.45 -0.18 2.01
C ARG A 157 19.87 -1.65 1.86
N GLU A 158 19.42 -2.52 2.77
CA GLU A 158 19.62 -3.97 2.66
C GLU A 158 18.92 -4.53 1.41
N ARG A 159 17.68 -4.09 1.11
CA ARG A 159 17.00 -4.45 -0.14
C ARG A 159 17.75 -3.96 -1.38
N VAL A 160 18.30 -2.75 -1.38
CA VAL A 160 19.15 -2.28 -2.49
C VAL A 160 20.34 -3.21 -2.73
N ALA A 161 20.98 -3.71 -1.66
CA ALA A 161 22.09 -4.65 -1.78
C ALA A 161 21.62 -5.97 -2.43
N LEU A 162 20.50 -6.53 -1.99
CA LEU A 162 19.89 -7.72 -2.61
C LEU A 162 19.59 -7.51 -4.10
N PHE A 163 18.99 -6.37 -4.45
CA PHE A 163 18.63 -6.08 -5.84
C PHE A 163 19.86 -5.91 -6.74
N LYS A 164 20.96 -5.37 -6.22
CA LYS A 164 22.25 -5.30 -6.95
C LYS A 164 22.81 -6.69 -7.25
N ASP A 165 22.60 -7.63 -6.34
CA ASP A 165 22.98 -9.04 -6.51
C ASP A 165 21.92 -9.84 -7.30
N SER A 166 20.96 -9.17 -7.94
CA SER A 166 19.86 -9.79 -8.69
C SER A 166 19.02 -10.76 -7.87
N GLN A 167 18.83 -10.46 -6.58
CA GLN A 167 18.01 -11.25 -5.67
C GLN A 167 16.77 -10.46 -5.23
N PRO A 168 15.55 -11.01 -5.39
CA PRO A 168 14.34 -10.37 -4.88
C PRO A 168 14.29 -10.46 -3.35
N PHE A 169 13.62 -9.49 -2.73
CA PHE A 169 13.41 -9.49 -1.29
C PHE A 169 12.29 -10.47 -0.90
N ARG A 170 12.50 -11.22 0.18
CA ARG A 170 11.50 -12.10 0.79
C ARG A 170 11.26 -11.68 2.22
N GLU A 171 10.00 -11.62 2.63
CA GLU A 171 9.67 -11.45 4.03
C GLU A 171 9.91 -12.78 4.77
N ASN A 172 10.72 -12.74 5.83
CA ASN A 172 10.95 -13.92 6.66
C ASN A 172 9.67 -14.27 7.42
N SER A 173 9.29 -15.55 7.39
CA SER A 173 8.18 -16.11 8.17
C SER A 173 8.41 -16.05 9.69
N ASP A 174 9.65 -15.84 10.13
CA ASP A 174 10.07 -15.93 11.53
C ASP A 174 10.00 -14.60 12.30
N LYS A 175 9.14 -13.67 11.87
CA LYS A 175 8.79 -12.55 12.75
C LYS A 175 7.88 -13.11 13.86
N PRO A 176 8.31 -13.04 15.14
CA PRO A 176 7.52 -13.55 16.27
C PRO A 176 6.18 -12.85 16.42
#